data_AF-A0A3S2A0B6-F1
#
_entry.id   AF-A0A3S2A0B6-F1
#
_cell.length_a   1.000
_cell.length_b   1.000
_cell.length_c   1.000
_cell.angle_alpha   90.00
_cell.angle_beta   90.00
_cell.angle_gamma   90.00
#
_symmetry.space_group_name_H-M   'P 1'
#
loop_
_entity.id
_entity.type
_entity.pdbx_description
1 polymer ?
#
loop_
_entity_poly.entity_id
_entity_poly.type
_entity_poly.pdbx_seq_one_letter_code
_entity_poly.pdbx_strand_id
1 'polypeptide(L)'
;MRPDLVARLGENVPRYTSYPTAPHFHPGVDAAVCRGWLQTLGGDDEISLYLHIPYCDKLCWFCACHTKQTRHYEPVTTYLRSLHAEIATVAGLVAGKGRVRAVHFGGGSPTMLKPE
;
A
#
# COMPACT_ATOMS: atom_id res chain seq x y z
N MET A 1 32.47 15.79 1.44
CA MET A 1 31.49 15.45 2.51
C MET A 1 31.71 16.43 3.66
N ARG A 2 30.66 17.00 4.28
CA ARG A 2 30.76 18.02 5.35
C ARG A 2 30.50 17.35 6.72
N PRO A 3 31.53 16.97 7.48
CA PRO A 3 31.36 16.18 8.71
C PRO A 3 30.58 16.94 9.79
N ASP A 4 30.75 18.26 9.81
CA ASP A 4 30.04 19.18 10.70
C ASP A 4 28.52 19.15 10.50
N LEU A 5 28.06 19.02 9.25
CA LEU A 5 26.62 18.92 8.95
C LEU A 5 26.05 17.56 9.32
N VAL A 6 26.80 16.48 9.11
CA VAL A 6 26.37 15.13 9.49
C VAL A 6 26.26 15.01 11.01
N ALA A 7 27.21 15.57 11.75
CA ALA A 7 27.14 15.61 13.22
C ALA A 7 25.94 16.42 13.74
N ARG A 8 25.56 17.50 13.04
CA ARG A 8 24.46 18.37 13.44
C ARG A 8 23.07 17.88 13.00
N LEU A 9 22.98 17.11 11.92
CA LEU A 9 21.70 16.73 11.28
C LEU A 9 21.46 15.20 11.24
N GLY A 10 22.33 14.41 11.88
CA GLY A 10 22.28 12.94 11.86
C GLY A 10 21.29 12.31 12.84
N GLU A 11 20.34 13.07 13.38
CA GLU A 11 19.35 12.56 14.34
C GLU A 11 18.25 11.71 13.68
N ASN A 12 17.62 10.85 14.48
CA ASN A 12 16.49 10.04 14.06
C ASN A 12 15.24 10.91 13.90
N VAL A 13 14.97 11.36 12.67
CA VAL A 13 13.75 12.09 12.33
C VAL A 13 12.69 11.17 11.71
N PRO A 14 11.39 11.54 11.75
CA PRO A 14 10.37 10.81 11.01
C PRO A 14 10.72 10.69 9.53
N ARG A 15 10.49 9.51 8.96
CA ARG A 15 10.54 9.36 7.50
C ARG A 15 9.37 10.14 6.91
N TYR A 16 9.67 11.21 6.19
CA TYR A 16 8.67 12.02 5.49
C TYR A 16 8.20 11.31 4.22
N THR A 17 7.44 10.22 4.38
CA THR A 17 6.77 9.49 3.29
C THR A 17 5.42 10.09 2.93
N SER A 18 4.82 10.86 3.84
CA SER A 18 3.56 11.59 3.67
C SER A 18 3.52 12.78 4.65
N TYR A 19 2.59 13.70 4.43
CA TYR A 19 2.27 14.76 5.39
C TYR A 19 0.75 14.93 5.53
N PRO A 20 0.18 14.83 6.75
CA PRO A 20 0.82 14.39 7.99
C PRO A 20 1.40 12.97 7.91
N THR A 21 2.35 12.67 8.79
CA THR A 21 3.01 11.36 8.83
C THR A 21 2.11 10.31 9.52
N ALA A 22 2.38 9.02 9.28
CA ALA A 22 1.61 7.89 9.83
C ALA A 22 1.31 7.90 11.34
N PRO A 23 2.18 8.44 12.24
CA PRO A 23 1.84 8.59 13.66
C PRO A 23 0.59 9.43 13.96
N HIS A 24 0.09 10.19 12.98
CA HIS A 24 -1.14 10.96 13.10
C HIS A 24 -2.38 10.16 12.67
N PHE A 25 -2.24 8.91 12.23
CA PHE A 25 -3.39 8.06 11.92
C PHE A 25 -4.15 7.75 13.21
N HIS A 26 -5.48 7.87 13.15
CA HIS A 26 -6.35 7.63 14.28
C HIS A 26 -7.68 7.00 13.81
N PRO A 27 -8.44 6.35 14.70
CA PRO A 27 -9.68 5.64 14.34
C PRO A 27 -10.84 6.53 13.84
N GLY A 28 -10.66 7.86 13.81
CA GLY A 28 -11.70 8.80 13.37
C GLY A 28 -11.81 8.93 11.85
N VAL A 29 -10.86 8.37 11.10
CA VAL A 29 -11.01 8.14 9.66
C VAL A 29 -11.49 6.70 9.49
N ASP A 30 -12.80 6.54 9.37
CA ASP A 30 -13.46 5.23 9.30
C ASP A 30 -13.94 4.90 7.86
N ALA A 31 -14.70 3.81 7.74
CA ALA A 31 -15.25 3.37 6.46
C ALA A 31 -16.24 4.37 5.85
N ALA A 32 -16.98 5.14 6.64
CA ALA A 32 -17.92 6.13 6.15
C ALA A 32 -17.18 7.34 5.56
N VAL A 33 -16.12 7.80 6.24
CA VAL A 33 -15.23 8.87 5.76
C VAL A 33 -14.56 8.45 4.44
N CYS A 34 -13.94 7.28 4.40
CA CYS A 34 -13.30 6.76 3.18
C CYS A 34 -14.28 6.62 2.01
N ARG A 35 -15.51 6.13 2.27
CA ARG A 35 -16.57 6.06 1.25
C ARG A 35 -16.91 7.46 0.72
N GLY A 36 -17.04 8.45 1.60
CA GLY A 36 -17.29 9.83 1.21
C GLY A 36 -16.25 10.34 0.22
N TRP A 37 -14.96 10.14 0.52
CA TRP A 37 -13.85 10.53 -0.39
C TRP A 37 -13.89 9.81 -1.74
N LEU A 38 -14.19 8.50 -1.77
CA LEU A 38 -14.31 7.77 -3.03
C LEU A 38 -15.48 8.28 -3.87
N GLN A 39 -16.58 8.70 -3.24
CA GLN A 39 -17.76 9.21 -3.94
C GLN A 39 -17.55 10.60 -4.55
N THR A 40 -16.57 11.38 -4.06
CA THR A 40 -16.23 12.70 -4.64
C THR A 40 -15.47 12.61 -5.95
N LEU A 41 -14.97 11.43 -6.35
CA LEU A 41 -14.30 11.25 -7.63
C LEU A 41 -15.22 11.67 -8.79
N GLY A 42 -14.66 12.41 -9.74
CA GLY A 42 -15.24 12.79 -11.01
C GLY A 42 -14.82 11.87 -12.15
N GLY A 43 -15.43 12.04 -13.34
CA GLY A 43 -15.09 11.25 -14.52
C GLY A 43 -13.68 11.48 -15.05
N ASP A 44 -13.18 12.72 -14.93
CA ASP A 44 -11.88 13.14 -15.47
C ASP A 44 -10.71 12.93 -14.49
N ASP A 45 -10.99 12.52 -13.25
CA ASP A 45 -9.96 12.31 -12.23
C ASP A 45 -9.02 11.17 -12.62
N GLU A 46 -7.74 11.33 -12.32
CA GLU A 46 -6.72 10.33 -12.59
C GLU A 46 -6.44 9.50 -11.34
N ILE A 47 -6.57 8.18 -11.47
CA ILE A 47 -6.43 7.23 -10.35
C ILE A 47 -5.08 6.51 -10.47
N SER A 48 -4.32 6.51 -9.38
CA SER A 48 -3.15 5.64 -9.21
C SER A 48 -3.50 4.53 -8.23
N LEU A 49 -3.27 3.28 -8.63
CA LEU A 49 -3.57 2.11 -7.82
C LEU A 49 -2.30 1.50 -7.25
N TYR A 50 -2.30 1.23 -5.94
CA TYR A 50 -1.26 0.47 -5.24
C TYR A 50 -1.86 -0.83 -4.71
N LEU A 51 -1.29 -1.97 -5.12
CA LEU A 51 -1.65 -3.29 -4.62
C LEU A 51 -0.48 -3.84 -3.79
N HIS A 52 -0.75 -4.07 -2.51
CA HIS A 52 0.24 -4.64 -1.60
C HIS A 52 0.23 -6.17 -1.71
N ILE A 53 1.38 -6.81 -1.88
CA ILE A 53 1.56 -8.28 -1.84
C ILE A 53 2.45 -8.59 -0.64
N PRO A 54 1.89 -8.97 0.53
CA PRO A 54 2.63 -9.02 1.80
C PRO A 54 3.39 -10.34 1.99
N TYR A 55 3.90 -10.95 0.91
CA TYR A 55 4.56 -12.26 0.98
C TYR A 55 5.94 -12.26 0.35
N CYS A 56 6.88 -12.94 1.02
CA CYS A 56 8.21 -13.27 0.52
C CYS A 56 8.47 -14.78 0.68
N ASP A 57 9.32 -15.36 -0.17
CA ASP A 57 9.74 -16.76 -0.06
C ASP A 57 10.84 -16.91 1.01
N LYS A 58 11.57 -15.83 1.27
CA LYS A 58 12.60 -15.67 2.29
C LYS A 58 12.53 -14.29 2.94
N LEU A 59 12.86 -14.19 4.24
CA LEU A 59 13.07 -12.90 4.89
C LEU A 59 14.52 -12.45 4.73
N CYS A 60 14.72 -11.25 4.20
CA CYS A 60 16.03 -10.60 4.22
C CYS A 60 16.30 -10.03 5.62
N TRP A 61 17.52 -10.20 6.14
CA TRP A 61 17.91 -9.70 7.46
C TRP A 61 17.76 -8.17 7.62
N PHE A 62 17.84 -7.43 6.53
CA PHE A 62 17.69 -5.98 6.47
C PHE A 62 16.26 -5.54 6.13
N CYS A 63 15.31 -6.47 6.00
CA CYS A 63 13.96 -6.13 5.55
C CYS A 63 13.20 -5.32 6.60
N ALA A 64 12.71 -4.15 6.20
CA ALA A 64 11.81 -3.32 6.98
C ALA A 64 10.43 -3.16 6.29
N CYS A 65 10.15 -3.97 5.27
CA CYS A 65 8.86 -3.96 4.58
C CYS A 65 7.78 -4.62 5.45
N HIS A 66 6.54 -4.17 5.29
CA HIS A 66 5.40 -4.93 5.79
C HIS A 66 5.24 -6.20 4.93
N THR A 67 5.71 -7.33 5.43
CA THR A 67 5.70 -8.60 4.70
C THR A 67 5.71 -9.79 5.66
N LYS A 68 5.35 -10.97 5.17
CA LYS A 68 5.41 -12.25 5.86
C LYS A 68 6.11 -13.26 4.96
N GLN A 69 6.90 -14.15 5.56
CA GLN A 69 7.50 -15.24 4.80
C GLN A 69 6.58 -16.45 4.74
N THR A 70 6.51 -17.08 3.58
CA THR A 70 5.81 -18.35 3.38
C THR A 70 6.50 -19.18 2.30
N ARG A 71 6.52 -20.50 2.49
CA ARG A 71 6.90 -21.48 1.46
C ARG A 71 5.67 -22.18 0.85
N HIS A 72 4.49 -21.97 1.45
CA HIS A 72 3.22 -22.50 0.97
C HIS A 72 2.49 -21.43 0.16
N TYR A 73 1.85 -21.84 -0.92
CA TYR A 73 1.07 -20.93 -1.76
C TYR A 73 -0.36 -20.69 -1.22
N GLU A 74 -0.86 -21.58 -0.34
CA GLU A 74 -2.18 -21.49 0.29
C GLU A 74 -2.50 -20.15 0.99
N PRO A 75 -1.58 -19.53 1.75
CA PRO A 75 -1.83 -18.22 2.35
C PRO A 75 -1.88 -17.10 1.30
N VAL A 76 -1.12 -17.25 0.21
CA VAL A 76 -1.11 -16.30 -0.91
C VAL A 76 -2.45 -16.35 -1.64
N THR A 77 -2.96 -17.54 -1.98
CA THR A 77 -4.26 -17.69 -2.63
C THR A 77 -5.40 -17.20 -1.74
N THR A 78 -5.35 -17.47 -0.43
CA THR A 78 -6.32 -16.95 0.54
C THR A 78 -6.31 -15.42 0.60
N TYR A 79 -5.13 -14.81 0.57
CA TYR A 79 -4.99 -13.36 0.49
C TYR A 79 -5.56 -12.80 -0.83
N LEU A 80 -5.25 -13.41 -1.98
CA LEU A 80 -5.75 -12.97 -3.28
C LEU A 80 -7.28 -12.99 -3.35
N ARG A 81 -7.95 -13.98 -2.73
CA ARG A 81 -9.42 -13.97 -2.62
C ARG A 81 -9.93 -12.74 -1.85
N SER A 82 -9.26 -12.37 -0.77
CA SER A 82 -9.62 -11.20 0.04
C SER A 82 -9.36 -9.90 -0.73
N LEU A 83 -8.22 -9.81 -1.41
CA LEU A 83 -7.86 -8.68 -2.25
C LEU A 83 -8.85 -8.48 -3.41
N HIS A 84 -9.29 -9.56 -4.07
CA HIS A 84 -10.32 -9.48 -5.11
C HIS A 84 -11.67 -8.98 -4.55
N ALA A 85 -12.07 -9.41 -3.35
CA ALA A 85 -13.28 -8.93 -2.70
C ALA A 85 -13.18 -7.43 -2.35
N GLU A 86 -12.02 -6.97 -1.89
CA GLU A 86 -11.74 -5.55 -1.65
C GLU A 86 -11.79 -4.74 -2.95
N ILE A 87 -11.15 -5.21 -4.03
CA ILE A 87 -11.19 -4.57 -5.35
C ILE A 87 -12.63 -4.43 -5.83
N ALA A 88 -13.44 -5.48 -5.75
CA ALA A 88 -14.84 -5.43 -6.15
C ALA A 88 -15.64 -4.41 -5.31
N THR A 89 -15.38 -4.36 -4.00
CA THR A 89 -16.01 -3.40 -3.08
C THR A 89 -15.66 -1.97 -3.46
N VAL A 90 -14.37 -1.65 -3.60
CA VAL A 90 -13.90 -0.29 -3.95
C VAL A 90 -14.37 0.10 -5.34
N ALA A 91 -14.29 -0.79 -6.34
CA ALA A 91 -14.76 -0.53 -7.68
C ALA A 91 -16.27 -0.18 -7.71
N GLY A 92 -17.08 -0.86 -6.90
CA GLY A 92 -18.50 -0.54 -6.72
C GLY A 92 -18.74 0.86 -6.13
N LEU A 93 -17.87 1.33 -5.24
CA LEU A 93 -17.96 2.69 -4.66
C LEU A 93 -17.54 3.78 -5.65
N VAL A 94 -16.50 3.50 -6.45
CA VAL A 94 -16.01 4.41 -7.50
C VAL A 94 -17.01 4.50 -8.66
N ALA A 95 -17.82 3.44 -8.87
CA ALA A 95 -18.91 3.41 -9.84
C ALA A 95 -18.50 3.80 -11.28
N GLY A 96 -17.31 3.36 -11.71
CA GLY A 96 -16.77 3.62 -13.05
C GLY A 96 -16.27 5.04 -13.29
N LYS A 97 -16.16 5.86 -12.23
CA LYS A 97 -15.59 7.21 -12.32
C LYS A 97 -14.07 7.19 -12.27
N GLY A 98 -13.47 8.23 -12.84
CA GLY A 98 -12.03 8.40 -12.95
C GLY A 98 -11.39 7.43 -13.94
N ARG A 99 -10.11 7.66 -14.22
CA ARG A 99 -9.31 6.88 -15.15
C ARG A 99 -8.03 6.41 -14.49
N VAL A 100 -7.83 5.10 -14.44
CA VAL A 100 -6.59 4.51 -13.93
C VAL A 100 -5.42 4.88 -14.84
N ARG A 101 -4.41 5.54 -14.28
CA ARG A 101 -3.19 5.94 -14.99
C ARG A 101 -1.98 5.09 -14.64
N ALA A 102 -1.95 4.55 -13.43
CA ALA A 102 -0.86 3.74 -12.95
C ALA A 102 -1.39 2.61 -12.06
N VAL A 103 -0.72 1.47 -12.15
CA VAL A 103 -0.91 0.34 -11.26
C VAL A 103 0.46 -0.09 -10.77
N HIS A 104 0.64 -0.11 -9.45
CA HIS A 104 1.89 -0.51 -8.82
C HIS A 104 1.65 -1.66 -7.86
N PHE A 105 2.45 -2.71 -8.00
CA PHE A 105 2.48 -3.83 -7.07
C PHE A 105 3.72 -3.69 -6.17
N GLY A 106 3.53 -3.69 -4.86
CA GLY A 106 4.62 -3.57 -3.88
C GLY A 106 4.44 -4.48 -2.68
N GLY A 107 5.24 -4.27 -1.64
CA GLY A 107 5.16 -5.02 -0.37
C GLY A 107 6.33 -5.94 -0.16
N GLY A 108 6.07 -7.24 -0.08
CA GLY A 108 7.08 -8.28 -0.09
C GLY A 108 7.64 -8.47 -1.50
N SER A 109 7.26 -9.58 -2.13
CA SER A 109 7.73 -9.96 -3.46
C SER A 109 6.54 -10.23 -4.38
N PRO A 110 6.02 -9.20 -5.09
CA PRO A 110 4.93 -9.38 -6.05
C PRO A 110 5.20 -10.45 -7.11
N THR A 111 6.46 -10.67 -7.45
CA THR A 111 6.91 -11.72 -8.38
C THR A 111 6.72 -13.15 -7.86
N MET A 112 6.30 -13.35 -6.60
CA MET A 112 5.89 -14.66 -6.10
C MET A 112 4.53 -15.11 -6.61
N LEU A 113 3.71 -14.18 -7.09
CA LEU A 113 2.43 -14.50 -7.69
C LEU A 113 2.67 -15.36 -8.92
N LYS A 114 2.01 -16.52 -8.96
CA LYS A 114 2.02 -17.38 -10.13
C LYS A 114 0.89 -16.94 -11.06
N PRO A 115 1.15 -16.77 -12.37
CA PRO A 115 0.06 -16.85 -13.33
C PRO A 115 -0.57 -18.23 -13.17
N GLU A 116 -1.89 -18.35 -13.38
CA GLU A 116 -2.60 -19.62 -13.29
C GLU A 116 -1.87 -20.76 -14.01
#